data_AF-A0A6P0LP19-F1
#
_entry.id   AF-A0A6P0LP19-F1
#
_cell.length_a   1.000
_cell.length_b   1.000
_cell.length_c   1.000
_cell.angle_alpha   90.00
_cell.angle_beta   90.00
_cell.angle_gamma   90.00
#
_symmetry.space_group_name_H-M   'P 1'
#
loop_
_entity.id
_entity.type
_entity.pdbx_description
1 polymer ?
#
loop_
_entity_poly.entity_id
_entity_poly.type
_entity_poly.pdbx_seq_one_letter_code
_entity_poly.pdbx_strand_id
1 'polypeptide(L)'
;MEESPSLEHALKHFFGHDCFRPGQQQIIEEALQNQDLLIIMPTGGGKSLCYQLPALLKPGLTVVVSPLISLMQDQVTSLEDNGIGATFINSTLSFKQMRSREAAILEGKIKLLYVSPERLLAEQFIPFLDRVRSQIGIPTFAIDEAHCVS
;
A
#
# COMPACT_ATOMS: atom_id res chain seq x y z
N MET A 1 4.96 -22.98 19.11
CA MET A 1 4.80 -22.75 17.66
C MET A 1 3.58 -21.86 17.56
N GLU A 2 3.77 -20.53 17.58
CA GLU A 2 2.64 -19.60 17.45
C GLU A 2 2.10 -19.76 16.02
N GLU A 3 0.88 -20.29 15.90
CA GLU A 3 0.16 -20.28 14.63
C GLU A 3 0.08 -18.84 14.15
N SER A 4 0.65 -18.57 12.97
CA SER A 4 0.44 -17.29 12.31
C SER A 4 -1.08 -17.09 12.18
N PRO A 5 -1.63 -15.93 12.57
CA PRO A 5 -3.06 -15.71 12.52
C PRO A 5 -3.56 -15.96 11.10
N SER A 6 -4.69 -16.67 10.97
CA SER A 6 -5.26 -16.96 9.65
C SER A 6 -5.56 -15.66 8.89
N LEU A 7 -5.59 -15.73 7.56
CA LEU A 7 -5.86 -14.54 6.74
C LEU A 7 -7.23 -13.94 7.04
N GLU A 8 -8.21 -14.75 7.42
CA GLU A 8 -9.54 -14.33 7.84
C GLU A 8 -9.49 -13.57 9.17
N HIS A 9 -8.63 -13.99 10.11
CA HIS A 9 -8.42 -13.25 11.35
C HIS A 9 -7.85 -11.86 11.05
N ALA A 10 -6.82 -11.78 10.21
CA ALA A 10 -6.22 -10.50 9.83
C ALA A 10 -7.21 -9.60 9.08
N LEU A 11 -8.00 -10.18 8.16
CA LEU A 11 -9.07 -9.49 7.46
C LEU A 11 -10.08 -8.87 8.44
N LYS A 12 -10.55 -9.65 9.40
CA LYS A 12 -11.51 -9.18 10.41
C LYS A 12 -10.89 -8.14 11.34
N HIS A 13 -9.65 -8.34 11.76
CA HIS A 13 -8.95 -7.44 12.66
C HIS A 13 -8.73 -6.04 12.04
N PHE A 14 -8.27 -5.98 10.79
CA PHE A 14 -7.91 -4.71 10.15
C PHE A 14 -9.04 -4.06 9.36
N PHE A 15 -9.98 -4.84 8.81
CA PHE A 15 -11.02 -4.35 7.90
C PHE A 15 -12.44 -4.69 8.34
N GLY A 16 -12.61 -5.48 9.42
CA GLY A 16 -13.93 -5.83 9.95
C GLY A 16 -14.76 -6.76 9.05
N HIS A 17 -14.17 -7.35 8.00
CA HIS A 17 -14.87 -8.28 7.12
C HIS A 17 -14.78 -9.73 7.61
N ASP A 18 -15.88 -10.48 7.53
CA ASP A 18 -15.93 -11.88 7.96
C ASP A 18 -15.41 -12.87 6.91
N CYS A 19 -15.46 -12.50 5.62
CA CYS A 19 -15.03 -13.36 4.53
C CYS A 19 -14.42 -12.58 3.36
N PHE A 20 -13.52 -13.24 2.63
CA PHE A 20 -13.00 -12.73 1.37
C PHE A 20 -14.06 -12.81 0.26
N ARG A 21 -14.00 -11.84 -0.66
CA ARG A 21 -14.71 -11.95 -1.93
C ARG A 21 -13.99 -12.95 -2.85
N PRO A 22 -14.68 -13.51 -3.86
CA PRO A 22 -14.08 -14.47 -4.77
C PRO A 22 -12.75 -13.98 -5.36
N GLY A 23 -11.72 -14.83 -5.28
CA GLY A 23 -10.37 -14.57 -5.80
C GLY A 23 -9.45 -13.75 -4.89
N GLN A 24 -9.97 -12.97 -3.92
CA GLN A 24 -9.11 -12.12 -3.08
C GLN A 24 -8.11 -12.91 -2.25
N GLN A 25 -8.56 -13.99 -1.61
CA GLN A 25 -7.71 -14.82 -0.75
C GLN A 25 -6.52 -15.38 -1.52
N GLN A 26 -6.76 -15.98 -2.69
CA GLN A 26 -5.70 -16.53 -3.54
C GLN A 26 -4.69 -15.45 -3.94
N ILE A 27 -5.17 -14.27 -4.38
CA ILE A 27 -4.29 -13.16 -4.75
C ILE A 27 -3.43 -12.71 -3.55
N ILE A 28 -4.02 -12.64 -2.36
CA ILE A 28 -3.33 -12.24 -1.12
C ILE A 28 -2.27 -13.27 -0.73
N GLU A 29 -2.59 -14.56 -0.83
CA GLU A 29 -1.66 -15.67 -0.56
C GLU A 29 -0.46 -15.63 -1.51
N GLU A 30 -0.70 -15.47 -2.81
CA GLU A 30 0.36 -15.33 -3.83
C GLU A 30 1.19 -14.06 -3.60
N ALA A 31 0.53 -12.94 -3.28
CA ALA A 31 1.21 -11.69 -2.95
C ALA A 31 2.10 -11.87 -1.73
N LEU A 32 1.65 -12.58 -0.68
CA LEU A 32 2.43 -12.87 0.52
C LEU A 32 3.69 -13.70 0.22
N GLN A 33 3.65 -14.53 -0.82
CA GLN A 33 4.80 -15.30 -1.30
C GLN A 33 5.77 -14.49 -2.18
N ASN A 34 5.55 -13.18 -2.34
CA ASN A 34 6.33 -12.28 -3.20
C ASN A 34 6.30 -12.66 -4.68
N GLN A 35 5.18 -13.22 -5.16
CA GLN A 35 4.96 -13.44 -6.59
C GLN A 35 4.55 -12.14 -7.28
N ASP A 36 4.97 -11.97 -8.53
CA ASP A 36 4.51 -10.88 -9.39
C ASP A 36 3.12 -11.23 -9.94
N LEU A 37 2.15 -10.32 -9.78
CA LEU A 37 0.74 -10.58 -10.08
C LEU A 37 0.14 -9.52 -11.01
N LEU A 38 -0.66 -9.98 -11.97
CA LEU A 38 -1.57 -9.14 -12.75
C LEU A 38 -3.01 -9.37 -12.27
N ILE A 39 -3.57 -8.38 -11.58
CA ILE A 39 -4.91 -8.48 -10.98
C ILE A 39 -5.93 -7.77 -11.87
N ILE A 40 -6.86 -8.54 -12.45
CA ILE A 40 -7.99 -8.00 -13.21
C ILE A 40 -9.27 -8.28 -12.42
N MET A 41 -9.84 -7.23 -11.82
CA MET A 41 -11.12 -7.29 -11.12
C MET A 41 -11.96 -6.06 -11.49
N PRO A 42 -13.29 -6.11 -11.42
CA PRO A 42 -14.14 -4.94 -11.64
C PRO A 42 -13.90 -3.85 -10.57
N THR A 43 -14.30 -2.61 -10.87
CA THR A 43 -14.37 -1.53 -9.88
C THR A 43 -15.29 -1.94 -8.74
N GLY A 44 -14.92 -1.58 -7.51
CA GLY A 44 -15.63 -2.05 -6.32
C GLY A 44 -15.46 -3.53 -6.02
N GLY A 45 -14.72 -4.31 -6.82
CA GLY A 45 -14.43 -5.73 -6.58
C GLY A 45 -13.51 -6.00 -5.39
N GLY A 46 -12.96 -4.95 -4.76
CA GLY A 46 -12.09 -5.06 -3.59
C GLY A 46 -10.61 -5.29 -3.94
N LYS A 47 -10.14 -4.75 -5.08
CA LYS A 47 -8.72 -4.82 -5.48
C LYS A 47 -7.77 -4.23 -4.44
N SER A 48 -8.19 -3.17 -3.76
CA SER A 48 -7.34 -2.50 -2.77
C SER A 48 -6.91 -3.43 -1.64
N LEU A 49 -7.84 -4.26 -1.17
CA LEU A 49 -7.59 -5.26 -0.14
C LEU A 49 -6.46 -6.22 -0.53
N CYS A 50 -6.34 -6.55 -1.82
CA CYS A 50 -5.35 -7.49 -2.34
C CYS A 50 -3.90 -7.04 -2.17
N TYR A 51 -3.63 -5.73 -2.07
CA TYR A 51 -2.31 -5.21 -1.72
C TYR A 51 -2.26 -4.63 -0.30
N GLN A 52 -3.39 -4.19 0.25
CA GLN A 52 -3.47 -3.64 1.60
C GLN A 52 -3.25 -4.69 2.68
N LEU A 53 -3.93 -5.84 2.61
CA LEU A 53 -3.76 -6.86 3.64
C LEU A 53 -2.32 -7.43 3.66
N PRO A 54 -1.69 -7.77 2.52
CA PRO A 54 -0.27 -8.14 2.50
C PRO A 54 0.67 -7.08 3.06
N ALA A 55 0.39 -5.78 2.84
CA ALA A 55 1.21 -4.69 3.37
C ALA A 55 1.27 -4.68 4.90
N LEU A 56 0.19 -5.11 5.57
CA LEU A 56 0.11 -5.18 7.03
C LEU A 56 0.79 -6.42 7.60
N LEU A 57 0.79 -7.51 6.82
CA LEU A 57 1.34 -8.80 7.22
C LEU A 57 2.85 -8.94 6.93
N LYS A 58 3.41 -8.08 6.09
CA LYS A 58 4.85 -8.06 5.77
C LYS A 58 5.60 -6.95 6.50
N PRO A 59 6.89 -7.15 6.84
CA PRO A 59 7.76 -6.06 7.26
C PRO A 59 8.03 -5.09 6.09
N GLY A 60 8.28 -3.82 6.41
CA GLY A 60 8.57 -2.77 5.44
C GLY A 60 7.33 -2.00 4.95
N LEU A 61 7.55 -1.23 3.88
CA LEU A 61 6.59 -0.31 3.27
C LEU A 61 6.08 -0.84 1.93
N THR A 62 4.78 -0.91 1.77
CA THR A 62 4.17 -1.11 0.44
C THR A 62 3.98 0.24 -0.25
N VAL A 63 4.47 0.36 -1.48
CA VAL A 63 4.31 1.56 -2.31
C VAL A 63 3.20 1.31 -3.32
N VAL A 64 2.16 2.12 -3.29
CA VAL A 64 1.02 2.09 -4.21
C VAL A 64 1.13 3.26 -5.17
N VAL A 65 1.29 2.97 -6.46
CA VAL A 65 1.32 3.98 -7.51
C VAL A 65 -0.09 4.11 -8.08
N SER A 66 -0.70 5.30 -8.02
CA SER A 66 -2.05 5.53 -8.55
C SER A 66 -2.11 6.89 -9.25
N PRO A 67 -2.82 7.04 -10.38
CA PRO A 67 -2.98 8.35 -11.02
C PRO A 67 -4.05 9.23 -10.33
N LEU A 68 -4.90 8.65 -9.48
CA LEU A 68 -6.10 9.32 -8.96
C LEU A 68 -5.86 9.92 -7.56
N ILE A 69 -5.50 11.21 -7.50
CA ILE A 69 -5.20 11.92 -6.24
C ILE A 69 -6.36 11.88 -5.23
N SER A 70 -7.61 12.05 -5.68
CA SER A 70 -8.78 11.98 -4.80
C SER A 70 -8.91 10.59 -4.17
N LEU A 71 -8.75 9.54 -4.98
CA LEU A 71 -8.80 8.16 -4.50
C LEU A 71 -7.69 7.88 -3.47
N MET A 72 -6.49 8.43 -3.64
CA MET A 72 -5.43 8.28 -2.63
C MET A 72 -5.85 8.84 -1.27
N GLN A 73 -6.50 10.00 -1.25
CA GLN A 73 -6.93 10.64 0.00
C GLN A 73 -8.00 9.81 0.69
N ASP A 74 -8.99 9.33 -0.07
CA ASP A 74 -10.05 8.46 0.44
C ASP A 74 -9.47 7.16 1.01
N GLN A 75 -8.51 6.55 0.31
CA GLN A 75 -7.85 5.32 0.75
C GLN A 75 -7.02 5.53 2.02
N VAL A 76 -6.23 6.61 2.09
CA VAL A 76 -5.43 6.94 3.29
C VAL A 76 -6.34 7.21 4.48
N THR A 77 -7.41 7.98 4.29
CA THR A 77 -8.37 8.29 5.36
C THR A 77 -9.02 7.00 5.89
N SER A 78 -9.49 6.12 4.99
CA SER A 78 -10.09 4.85 5.38
C SER A 78 -9.10 3.91 6.12
N LEU A 79 -7.81 3.97 5.80
CA LEU A 79 -6.79 3.20 6.51
C LEU A 79 -6.50 3.80 7.88
N GLU A 80 -6.37 5.13 7.97
CA GLU A 80 -6.17 5.85 9.23
C GLU A 80 -7.33 5.63 10.21
N ASP A 81 -8.57 5.62 9.71
CA ASP A 81 -9.78 5.32 10.51
C ASP A 81 -9.75 3.90 11.10
N ASN A 82 -9.08 2.97 10.44
CA ASN A 82 -8.83 1.61 10.91
C ASN A 82 -7.57 1.49 11.79
N GLY A 83 -6.94 2.61 12.15
CA GLY A 83 -5.71 2.65 12.95
C GLY A 83 -4.46 2.20 12.17
N ILE A 84 -4.54 2.12 10.84
CA ILE A 84 -3.44 1.71 9.98
C ILE A 84 -2.66 2.94 9.54
N GLY A 85 -1.34 2.92 9.80
CA GLY A 85 -0.44 3.96 9.29
C GLY A 85 -0.36 3.94 7.77
N ALA A 86 -0.99 4.91 7.12
CA ALA A 86 -0.92 5.12 5.68
C ALA A 86 -0.63 6.59 5.38
N THR A 87 -0.04 6.88 4.23
CA THR A 87 0.14 8.26 3.79
C THR A 87 0.18 8.37 2.28
N PHE A 88 0.19 9.60 1.78
CA PHE A 88 0.34 9.86 0.35
C PHE A 88 1.42 10.91 0.06
N ILE A 89 2.05 10.83 -1.11
CA ILE A 89 2.96 11.83 -1.65
C ILE A 89 2.54 12.14 -3.09
N ASN A 90 2.07 13.36 -3.33
CA ASN A 90 1.63 13.84 -4.64
C ASN A 90 1.99 15.32 -4.84
N SER A 91 1.45 15.95 -5.87
CA SER A 91 1.72 17.35 -6.23
C SER A 91 1.03 18.38 -5.32
N THR A 92 0.02 18.00 -4.52
CA THR A 92 -0.75 18.95 -3.69
C THR A 92 -0.07 19.31 -2.37
N LEU A 93 1.03 18.63 -2.03
CA LEU A 93 1.73 18.82 -0.78
C LEU A 93 2.75 19.95 -0.84
N SER A 94 2.76 20.76 0.22
CA SER A 94 3.89 21.63 0.51
C SER A 94 5.14 20.81 0.85
N PHE A 95 6.31 21.41 0.67
CA PHE A 95 7.59 20.79 1.03
C PHE A 95 7.64 20.34 2.50
N LYS A 96 7.08 21.13 3.42
CA LYS A 96 7.02 20.79 4.85
C LYS A 96 6.17 19.54 5.11
N GLN A 97 5.01 19.42 4.47
CA GLN A 97 4.15 18.24 4.60
C GLN A 97 4.83 16.99 4.02
N MET A 98 5.45 17.11 2.86
CA MET A 98 6.22 16.03 2.24
C MET A 98 7.33 15.54 3.18
N ARG A 99 8.17 16.44 3.70
CA ARG A 99 9.25 16.09 4.65
C ARG A 99 8.74 15.42 5.92
N SER A 100 7.63 15.89 6.47
CA SER A 100 7.03 15.28 7.67
C SER A 100 6.56 13.83 7.40
N ARG A 101 6.03 13.56 6.21
CA ARG A 101 5.56 12.23 5.82
C ARG A 101 6.74 11.30 5.52
N GLU A 102 7.76 11.79 4.83
CA GLU A 102 9.02 11.07 4.61
C GLU A 102 9.65 10.64 5.95
N ALA A 103 9.67 11.53 6.94
CA ALA A 103 10.17 11.20 8.27
C ALA A 103 9.34 10.09 8.94
N ALA A 104 8.02 10.19 8.93
CA ALA A 104 7.13 9.17 9.50
C ALA A 104 7.30 7.79 8.82
N ILE A 105 7.54 7.77 7.50
CA ILE A 105 7.86 6.55 6.76
C ILE A 105 9.16 5.94 7.29
N LEU A 106 10.24 6.73 7.38
CA LEU A 106 11.55 6.24 7.83
C LEU A 106 11.57 5.82 9.30
N GLU A 107 10.67 6.35 10.12
CA GLU A 107 10.41 5.91 11.50
C GLU A 107 9.65 4.57 11.58
N GLY A 108 9.22 4.01 10.43
CA GLY A 108 8.47 2.76 10.37
C GLY A 108 7.00 2.87 10.80
N LYS A 109 6.47 4.10 10.93
CA LYS A 109 5.07 4.34 11.34
C LYS A 109 4.06 4.13 10.21
N ILE A 110 4.54 4.10 8.96
CA ILE A 110 3.70 4.00 7.77
C ILE A 110 3.92 2.64 7.11
N LYS A 111 2.82 1.92 6.87
CA LYS A 111 2.77 0.62 6.19
C LYS A 111 2.44 0.76 4.71
N LEU A 112 1.67 1.79 4.34
CA LEU A 112 1.28 2.07 2.96
C LEU A 112 1.60 3.50 2.55
N LEU A 113 2.32 3.65 1.44
CA LEU A 113 2.56 4.92 0.77
C LEU A 113 1.85 4.95 -0.58
N TYR A 114 0.89 5.84 -0.73
CA TYR A 114 0.30 6.16 -2.04
C TYR A 114 1.12 7.26 -2.71
N VAL A 115 1.56 7.04 -3.94
CA VAL A 115 2.38 8.00 -4.69
C VAL A 115 1.82 8.19 -6.09
N SER A 116 1.84 9.44 -6.57
CA SER A 116 1.47 9.71 -7.95
C SER A 116 2.63 9.40 -8.91
N PRO A 117 2.36 8.97 -10.16
CA PRO A 117 3.42 8.61 -11.12
C PRO A 117 4.44 9.74 -11.32
N GLU A 118 3.98 10.99 -11.40
CA GLU A 118 4.85 12.14 -11.58
C GLU A 118 5.78 12.38 -10.37
N ARG A 119 5.35 12.03 -9.15
CA ARG A 119 6.20 12.11 -7.97
C ARG A 119 7.17 10.96 -7.87
N LEU A 120 6.75 9.75 -8.26
CA LEU A 120 7.62 8.58 -8.29
C LEU A 120 8.85 8.81 -9.20
N LEU A 121 8.64 9.50 -10.33
CA LEU A 121 9.67 9.79 -11.32
C LEU A 121 10.49 11.05 -11.03
N ALA A 122 10.20 11.78 -9.94
CA ALA A 122 10.96 12.96 -9.57
C ALA A 122 12.39 12.57 -9.11
N GLU A 123 13.40 13.33 -9.53
CA GLU A 123 14.81 13.04 -9.25
C GLU A 123 15.11 12.84 -7.76
N GLN A 124 14.46 13.60 -6.89
CA GLN A 124 14.67 13.49 -5.45
C GLN A 124 13.98 12.28 -4.80
N PHE A 125 13.04 11.63 -5.49
CA PHE A 125 12.23 10.56 -4.89
C PHE A 125 12.93 9.20 -4.94
N ILE A 126 13.72 8.92 -5.98
CA ILE A 126 14.50 7.69 -6.08
C ILE A 126 15.51 7.55 -4.91
N PRO A 127 16.34 8.56 -4.58
CA PRO A 127 17.20 8.50 -3.39
C PRO A 127 16.44 8.31 -2.07
N PHE A 128 15.21 8.84 -1.98
CA PHE A 128 14.35 8.60 -0.81
C PHE A 128 13.92 7.14 -0.73
N LEU A 129 13.47 6.53 -1.84
CA LEU A 129 13.11 5.12 -1.88
C LEU A 129 14.31 4.19 -1.56
N ASP A 130 15.52 4.53 -2.00
CA ASP A 130 16.73 3.78 -1.64
C ASP A 130 17.00 3.82 -0.13
N ARG A 131 16.78 4.97 0.49
CA ARG A 131 16.87 5.12 1.94
C ARG A 131 15.79 4.31 2.66
N VAL A 132 14.55 4.36 2.18
CA VAL A 132 13.45 3.54 2.73
C VAL A 132 13.77 2.06 2.62
N ARG A 133 14.21 1.60 1.44
CA ARG A 133 14.58 0.20 1.19
C ARG A 133 15.69 -0.27 2.14
N SER A 134 16.70 0.55 2.40
CA SER A 134 17.82 0.19 3.29
C SER A 134 17.47 0.24 4.78
N GLN A 135 16.55 1.13 5.20
CA GLN A 135 16.21 1.29 6.62
C GLN A 135 15.03 0.42 7.09
N ILE A 136 13.98 0.30 6.28
CA ILE A 136 12.74 -0.41 6.65
C ILE A 136 12.34 -1.52 5.67
N GLY A 137 12.80 -1.44 4.41
CA GLY A 137 12.44 -2.39 3.35
C GLY A 137 11.21 -1.99 2.55
N ILE A 138 11.16 -2.43 1.29
CA ILE A 138 10.04 -2.23 0.37
C ILE A 138 9.70 -3.59 -0.26
N PRO A 139 8.83 -4.40 0.38
CA PRO A 139 8.52 -5.74 -0.12
C PRO A 139 7.62 -5.73 -1.35
N THR A 140 6.93 -4.63 -1.66
CA THR A 140 5.88 -4.64 -2.68
C THR A 140 5.67 -3.25 -3.29
N PHE A 141 5.56 -3.23 -4.62
CA PHE A 141 4.98 -2.14 -5.39
C PHE A 141 3.64 -2.61 -5.95
N ALA A 142 2.58 -1.83 -5.74
CA ALA A 142 1.28 -2.04 -6.35
C ALA A 142 1.02 -0.93 -7.36
N ILE A 143 0.75 -1.29 -8.61
CA ILE A 143 0.44 -0.34 -9.68
C ILE A 143 -1.08 -0.36 -9.90
N ASP A 144 -1.75 0.68 -9.41
CA ASP A 144 -3.18 0.88 -9.59
C ASP A 144 -3.46 1.57 -10.93
N GLU A 145 -4.61 1.26 -11.53
CA GLU A 145 -4.96 1.69 -12.89
C GLU A 145 -3.86 1.41 -13.93
N ALA A 146 -3.27 0.20 -13.87
CA ALA A 146 -2.18 -0.24 -14.75
C ALA A 146 -2.51 -0.17 -16.26
N HIS A 147 -3.78 0.02 -16.64
CA HIS A 147 -4.15 0.27 -18.03
C HIS A 147 -3.62 1.62 -18.56
N CYS A 148 -3.24 2.57 -17.70
CA CYS A 148 -2.72 3.88 -18.08
C CYS A 148 -1.31 3.86 -18.69
N VAL A 149 -0.60 2.71 -18.69
CA VAL A 149 0.73 2.57 -19.31
C VAL A 149 0.70 1.99 -20.74
N SER A 150 -0.48 1.75 -21.31
CA SER A 150 -0.65 1.22 -22.68
C SER A 150 -0.59 2.29 -23.77
#